data_AF-A0A1M7P699-F1
#
_entry.id   AF-A0A1M7P699-F1
#
_cell.length_a   1.000
_cell.length_b   1.000
_cell.length_c   1.000
_cell.angle_alpha   90.00
_cell.angle_beta   90.00
_cell.angle_gamma   90.00
#
_symmetry.space_group_name_H-M   'P 1'
#
loop_
_entity.id
_entity.type
_entity.pdbx_description
1 polymer ?
#
loop_
_entity_poly.entity_id
_entity_poly.type
_entity_poly.pdbx_seq_one_letter_code
_entity_poly.pdbx_strand_id
1 'polypeptide(L)'
;MLICDTNNDGLYDFDLTSQNATILNGQDPNLYTIKYFANASDYANNIAIATPTAYMNQNAYQSESIIAEVSNNENSTCKSTTSFFIDVFDAPKPNVATNITNLNSSDNTSIGTDTDGRVVFDLTQRAAAI
;
A
#
# COMPACT_ATOMS: atom_id res chain seq x y z
N MET A 1 -0.97 1.63 -7.23
CA MET A 1 -0.91 0.44 -6.34
C MET A 1 -0.76 0.94 -4.92
N LEU A 2 -1.50 0.37 -3.97
CA LEU A 2 -1.57 0.85 -2.59
C LEU A 2 -1.18 -0.28 -1.64
N ILE A 3 -0.12 -0.10 -0.85
CA ILE A 3 0.42 -1.12 0.05
C ILE A 3 0.57 -0.56 1.47
N CYS A 4 0.19 -1.36 2.48
CA CYS A 4 0.52 -1.09 3.87
C CYS A 4 1.91 -1.63 4.18
N ASP A 5 2.75 -0.79 4.76
CA ASP A 5 4.07 -1.15 5.21
C ASP A 5 4.01 -1.95 6.52
N THR A 6 4.55 -3.17 6.51
CA THR A 6 4.58 -4.04 7.70
C THR A 6 5.93 -4.06 8.44
N ASN A 7 7.01 -3.57 7.81
CA ASN A 7 8.35 -3.52 8.41
C ASN A 7 8.74 -2.07 8.80
N ASN A 8 7.93 -1.09 8.43
CA ASN A 8 8.04 0.33 8.71
C ASN A 8 9.29 1.01 8.09
N ASP A 9 9.82 0.50 6.97
CA ASP A 9 10.93 1.15 6.23
C ASP A 9 10.48 2.08 5.09
N GLY A 10 9.20 2.07 4.76
CA GLY A 10 8.54 2.83 3.70
C GLY A 10 8.83 2.34 2.29
N LEU A 11 9.47 1.18 2.14
CA LEU A 11 9.88 0.59 0.88
C LEU A 11 9.09 -0.69 0.59
N TYR A 12 8.80 -0.91 -0.70
CA TYR A 12 8.10 -2.10 -1.14
C TYR A 12 8.48 -2.47 -2.57
N ASP A 13 8.58 -3.78 -2.85
CA ASP A 13 8.79 -4.31 -4.19
C ASP A 13 7.47 -4.42 -4.95
N PHE A 14 7.22 -3.48 -5.85
CA PHE A 14 6.02 -3.45 -6.69
C PHE A 14 6.17 -4.29 -7.95
N ASP A 15 5.20 -5.16 -8.21
CA ASP A 15 4.99 -5.74 -9.54
C ASP A 15 4.16 -4.78 -10.40
N LEU A 16 4.85 -3.93 -11.17
CA LEU A 16 4.24 -2.98 -12.10
C LEU A 16 3.54 -3.69 -13.25
N THR A 17 3.93 -4.91 -13.60
CA THR A 17 3.34 -5.68 -14.70
C THR A 17 1.90 -6.10 -14.41
N SER A 18 1.48 -6.04 -13.14
CA SER A 18 0.08 -6.14 -12.73
C SER A 18 -0.84 -5.13 -13.43
N GLN A 19 -0.29 -4.00 -13.91
CA GLN A 19 -1.04 -2.98 -14.64
C GLN A 19 -1.16 -3.26 -16.15
N ASN A 20 -0.45 -4.25 -16.70
CA ASN A 20 -0.38 -4.51 -18.14
C ASN A 20 -1.78 -4.65 -18.77
N ALA A 21 -2.65 -5.46 -18.17
CA ALA A 21 -3.99 -5.71 -18.71
C ALA A 21 -4.83 -4.42 -18.78
N THR A 22 -4.76 -3.60 -17.74
CA THR A 22 -5.44 -2.30 -17.66
C THR A 22 -4.88 -1.31 -18.69
N ILE A 23 -3.55 -1.25 -18.82
CA ILE A 23 -2.85 -0.36 -19.77
C ILE A 23 -3.19 -0.73 -21.22
N LEU A 24 -3.20 -2.03 -21.54
CA LEU A 24 -3.54 -2.50 -22.89
C LEU A 24 -5.03 -2.38 -23.21
N ASN A 25 -5.91 -2.40 -22.20
CA ASN A 25 -7.35 -2.27 -22.34
C ASN A 25 -7.94 -3.16 -23.45
N GLY A 26 -7.55 -4.44 -23.46
CA GLY A 26 -8.01 -5.44 -24.44
C GLY A 26 -7.17 -5.55 -25.71
N GLN A 27 -6.13 -4.75 -25.90
CA GLN A 27 -5.12 -4.96 -26.95
C GLN A 27 -4.34 -6.27 -26.71
N ASP A 28 -3.93 -6.94 -27.79
CA ASP A 28 -3.18 -8.21 -27.71
C ASP A 28 -1.77 -7.97 -27.14
N PRO A 29 -1.43 -8.54 -25.97
CA PRO A 29 -0.10 -8.37 -25.36
C PRO A 29 1.05 -8.93 -26.20
N ASN A 30 0.80 -9.74 -27.24
CA ASN A 30 1.84 -10.21 -28.15
C ASN A 30 2.18 -9.19 -29.26
N LEU A 31 1.28 -8.23 -29.51
CA LEU A 31 1.46 -7.19 -30.53
C LEU A 31 2.02 -5.88 -29.97
N TYR A 32 2.00 -5.72 -28.65
CA TYR A 32 2.41 -4.50 -27.97
C TYR A 32 3.41 -4.80 -26.86
N THR A 33 4.42 -3.95 -26.74
CA THR A 33 5.39 -3.97 -25.65
C THR A 33 5.12 -2.82 -24.69
N ILE A 34 5.18 -3.08 -23.38
CA ILE A 34 5.11 -2.05 -22.35
C ILE A 34 6.50 -1.86 -21.73
N LYS A 35 6.93 -0.60 -21.62
CA LYS A 35 8.09 -0.20 -20.81
C LYS A 35 7.65 0.74 -19.71
N TYR A 36 8.26 0.60 -18.55
CA TYR A 36 8.00 1.43 -17.38
C TYR A 36 9.18 2.35 -17.09
N PHE A 37 8.92 3.55 -16.59
CA PHE A 37 9.91 4.56 -16.24
C PHE A 37 9.55 5.17 -14.90
N ALA A 38 10.55 5.41 -14.04
CA ALA A 38 10.33 5.87 -12.67
C ALA A 38 9.91 7.34 -12.59
N ASN A 39 10.21 8.15 -13.61
CA ASN A 39 9.86 9.56 -13.68
C ASN A 39 10.00 10.11 -15.12
N ALA A 40 9.63 11.37 -15.31
CA ALA A 40 9.68 12.04 -16.62
C ALA A 40 11.11 12.22 -17.18
N SER A 41 12.11 12.39 -16.30
CA SER A 41 13.51 12.49 -16.73
C SER A 41 14.01 11.16 -17.27
N ASP A 42 13.70 10.06 -16.60
CA ASP A 42 14.06 8.72 -17.05
C ASP A 42 13.39 8.38 -18.38
N TYR A 43 12.10 8.74 -18.54
CA TYR A 43 11.41 8.61 -19.82
C TYR A 43 12.08 9.43 -20.94
N ALA A 44 12.41 10.70 -20.69
CA ALA A 44 13.07 11.56 -21.67
C ALA A 44 14.47 11.07 -22.08
N ASN A 45 15.19 10.42 -21.16
CA ASN A 45 16.50 9.82 -21.40
C ASN A 45 16.41 8.34 -21.83
N ASN A 46 15.21 7.79 -22.01
CA ASN A 46 14.95 6.40 -22.35
C ASN A 46 15.60 5.37 -21.38
N ILE A 47 15.60 5.70 -20.09
CA ILE A 47 16.11 4.87 -18.99
C ILE A 47 14.93 4.08 -18.41
N ALA A 48 14.63 2.93 -19.00
CA ALA A 48 13.54 2.07 -18.55
C ALA A 48 13.89 1.33 -17.25
N ILE A 49 12.87 1.06 -16.43
CA ILE A 49 12.97 0.17 -15.27
C ILE A 49 13.33 -1.24 -15.75
N ALA A 50 14.48 -1.75 -15.29
CA ALA A 50 15.00 -3.04 -15.73
C ALA A 50 14.18 -4.24 -15.24
N THR A 51 13.63 -4.14 -14.02
CA THR A 51 12.90 -5.24 -13.36
C THR A 51 11.50 -4.78 -12.95
N PRO A 52 10.55 -4.62 -13.89
CA PRO A 52 9.22 -4.10 -13.58
C PRO A 52 8.38 -5.03 -12.71
N THR A 53 8.75 -6.30 -12.55
CA THR A 53 8.07 -7.25 -11.66
C THR A 53 8.47 -7.11 -10.20
N ALA A 54 9.52 -6.34 -9.90
CA ALA A 54 10.05 -6.12 -8.56
C ALA A 54 10.73 -4.74 -8.50
N TYR A 55 9.94 -3.69 -8.77
CA TYR A 55 10.40 -2.32 -8.70
C TYR A 55 10.26 -1.80 -7.27
N MET A 56 11.38 -1.45 -6.64
CA MET A 56 11.37 -0.78 -5.34
C MET A 56 11.19 0.74 -5.52
N ASN A 57 10.28 1.34 -4.76
CA ASN A 57 10.13 2.80 -4.71
C ASN A 57 11.43 3.46 -4.21
N GLN A 58 11.73 4.65 -4.71
CA GLN A 58 12.96 5.38 -4.42
C GLN A 58 12.91 6.12 -3.08
N ASN A 59 11.72 6.56 -2.67
CA ASN A 59 11.52 7.37 -1.47
C ASN A 59 10.48 6.74 -0.54
N ALA A 60 10.84 6.59 0.74
CA ALA A 60 9.96 6.04 1.76
C ALA A 60 8.72 6.91 1.97
N TYR A 61 7.54 6.27 1.99
CA TYR A 61 6.24 6.91 2.25
C TYR A 61 5.90 8.12 1.35
N GLN A 62 6.43 8.12 0.13
CA GLN A 62 6.11 9.14 -0.88
C GLN A 62 5.43 8.49 -2.07
N SER A 63 4.48 9.24 -2.64
CA SER A 63 3.81 8.85 -3.87
C SER A 63 4.76 8.99 -5.05
N GLU A 64 4.87 7.93 -5.86
CA GLU A 64 5.72 7.94 -7.06
C GLU A 64 4.85 7.72 -8.31
N SER A 65 5.02 8.59 -9.30
CA SER A 65 4.34 8.50 -10.58
C SER A 65 5.16 7.66 -11.56
N ILE A 66 4.68 6.46 -11.86
CA ILE A 66 5.27 5.59 -12.87
C ILE A 66 4.68 5.92 -14.25
N ILE A 67 5.55 6.07 -15.24
CA ILE A 67 5.15 6.25 -16.63
C ILE A 67 5.21 4.89 -17.33
N ALA A 68 4.15 4.53 -18.03
CA ALA A 68 4.08 3.38 -18.91
C ALA A 68 4.04 3.83 -20.37
N GLU A 69 5.02 3.40 -21.17
CA GLU A 69 5.05 3.54 -22.63
C GLU A 69 4.59 2.24 -23.27
N VAL A 70 3.59 2.32 -24.14
CA VAL A 70 3.13 1.21 -24.99
C VAL A 70 3.63 1.45 -26.41
N SER A 71 4.31 0.47 -27.00
CA SER A 71 4.77 0.52 -28.39
C SER A 71 4.25 -0.66 -29.19
N ASN A 72 3.86 -0.43 -30.45
CA ASN A 72 3.52 -1.51 -31.37
C ASN A 72 4.79 -2.28 -31.79
N ASN A 73 4.76 -3.61 -31.75
CA ASN A 73 5.93 -4.45 -32.04
C ASN A 73 6.36 -4.41 -33.51
N GLU A 74 5.42 -4.21 -34.43
CA GLU A 74 5.68 -4.06 -35.88
C GLU A 74 6.11 -2.64 -36.25
N ASN A 75 5.82 -1.65 -35.40
CA ASN A 75 6.26 -0.27 -35.58
C ASN A 75 6.60 0.38 -34.24
N SER A 76 7.85 0.23 -33.83
CA SER A 76 8.36 0.74 -32.55
C SER A 76 8.35 2.27 -32.43
N THR A 77 8.12 3.01 -33.51
CA THR A 77 7.93 4.48 -33.47
C THR A 77 6.48 4.88 -33.15
N CYS A 78 5.53 3.96 -33.32
CA CYS A 78 4.13 4.15 -32.93
C CYS A 78 3.98 3.83 -31.44
N LYS A 79 3.99 4.89 -30.63
CA LYS A 79 4.00 4.80 -29.18
C LYS A 79 2.94 5.68 -28.54
N SER A 80 2.47 5.27 -27.38
CA SER A 80 1.60 6.06 -26.51
C SER A 80 2.04 5.90 -25.07
N THR A 81 1.72 6.87 -24.22
CA THR A 81 2.07 6.83 -22.79
C THR A 81 0.85 7.02 -21.92
N THR A 82 0.93 6.45 -20.73
CA THR A 82 0.02 6.68 -19.61
C THR A 82 0.83 6.71 -18.31
N SER A 83 0.20 7.07 -17.19
CA SER A 83 0.84 7.05 -15.89
C SER A 83 -0.11 6.58 -14.79
N PHE A 84 0.48 6.10 -13.70
CA PHE A 84 -0.22 5.72 -12.48
C PHE A 84 0.69 5.92 -11.27
N PHE A 85 0.09 5.97 -10.09
CA PHE A 85 0.83 6.13 -8.83
C PHE A 85 1.06 4.80 -8.14
N ILE A 86 2.21 4.69 -7.48
CA ILE A 86 2.50 3.70 -6.45
C ILE A 86 2.66 4.42 -5.11
N ASP A 87 2.17 3.81 -4.04
CA ASP A 87 2.19 4.39 -2.71
C ASP A 87 2.39 3.30 -1.65
N VAL A 88 3.29 3.59 -0.70
CA VAL A 88 3.49 2.83 0.53
C VAL A 88 3.00 3.67 1.70
N PHE A 89 2.07 3.14 2.48
CA PHE A 89 1.52 3.81 3.67
C PHE A 89 2.07 3.16 4.93
N ASP A 90 2.51 3.99 5.89
CA ASP A 90 2.91 3.52 7.24
C ASP A 90 1.74 2.76 7.87
N ALA A 91 2.07 1.69 8.59
CA ALA A 91 1.07 0.99 9.37
C ALA A 91 0.45 1.96 10.40
N PRO A 92 -0.87 1.87 10.65
CA PRO A 92 -1.47 2.63 11.72
C PRO A 92 -0.81 2.23 13.04
N LYS A 93 -0.14 3.18 13.69
CA LYS A 93 0.41 3.03 15.04
C LYS A 93 -0.64 3.53 16.03
N PRO A 94 -1.21 2.64 16.88
CA PRO A 94 -2.05 3.11 17.98
C PRO A 94 -1.26 4.09 18.85
N ASN A 95 -1.80 5.28 19.12
CA ASN A 95 -1.16 6.29 19.96
C ASN A 95 -1.34 5.96 21.44
N VAL A 96 -0.84 4.79 21.86
CA VAL A 96 -0.92 4.35 23.24
C VAL A 96 0.35 4.81 23.97
N ALA A 97 0.24 5.97 24.63
CA ALA A 97 1.36 6.58 25.37
C ALA A 97 1.89 5.72 26.54
N THR A 98 1.15 4.68 26.94
CA THR A 98 1.49 3.77 28.03
C THR A 98 0.94 2.36 27.77
N ASN A 99 1.48 1.35 28.46
CA ASN A 99 0.90 0.01 28.48
C ASN A 99 -0.60 0.08 28.74
N ILE A 100 -1.40 -0.53 27.87
CA ILE A 100 -2.84 -0.71 28.10
C ILE A 100 -3.02 -1.40 29.45
N THR A 101 -3.54 -0.68 30.44
CA THR A 101 -3.78 -1.26 31.77
C THR A 101 -4.87 -2.31 31.65
N ASN A 102 -4.70 -3.46 32.30
CA ASN A 102 -5.77 -4.46 32.35
C ASN A 102 -7.02 -3.87 33.02
N LEU A 103 -8.19 -4.12 32.42
CA LEU A 103 -9.46 -3.92 33.11
C LEU A 103 -9.56 -4.97 34.21
N ASN A 104 -9.60 -4.51 35.46
CA ASN A 104 -9.80 -5.35 36.63
C ASN A 104 -10.85 -4.69 37.52
N SER A 105 -11.71 -5.51 38.12
CA SER A 105 -12.68 -5.11 39.12
C SER A 105 -12.87 -6.28 40.08
N SER A 106 -13.10 -5.97 41.35
CA SER A 106 -13.65 -6.95 42.27
C SER A 106 -15.06 -7.34 41.83
N ASP A 107 -15.44 -8.58 42.14
CA ASP A 107 -16.81 -9.07 42.01
C ASP A 107 -17.78 -8.14 42.76
N ASN A 108 -18.94 -7.88 42.16
CA ASN A 108 -19.94 -6.96 42.67
C ASN A 108 -21.34 -7.33 42.16
N THR A 109 -22.36 -6.56 42.53
CA THR A 109 -23.75 -6.81 42.11
C THR A 109 -24.11 -6.22 40.74
N SER A 110 -23.13 -5.84 39.91
CA SER A 110 -23.40 -5.27 38.57
C SER A 110 -24.12 -6.27 37.65
N ILE A 111 -23.88 -7.57 37.89
CA ILE A 111 -24.64 -8.67 37.35
C ILE A 111 -24.66 -9.79 38.40
N GLY A 112 -25.84 -10.31 38.74
CA GLY A 112 -25.95 -11.39 39.72
C GLY A 112 -25.61 -10.97 41.16
N THR A 113 -24.69 -11.69 41.81
CA THR A 113 -24.31 -11.51 43.23
C THR A 113 -22.83 -11.21 43.39
N ASP A 114 -22.43 -10.59 44.50
CA ASP A 114 -21.04 -10.23 44.83
C ASP A 114 -20.10 -11.41 45.17
N THR A 115 -20.49 -12.64 44.81
CA THR A 115 -19.71 -13.87 44.99
C THR A 115 -19.82 -14.85 43.81
N ASP A 116 -20.39 -14.43 42.67
CA ASP A 116 -20.59 -15.30 41.51
C ASP A 116 -19.47 -15.23 40.46
N GLY A 117 -18.47 -14.39 40.69
CA GLY A 117 -17.29 -14.19 39.85
C GLY A 117 -17.57 -13.40 38.58
N ARG A 118 -18.69 -12.66 38.48
CA ARG A 118 -19.08 -11.91 37.29
C ARG A 118 -19.15 -10.42 37.57
N VAL A 119 -18.70 -9.63 36.61
CA VAL A 119 -18.77 -8.17 36.68
C VAL A 119 -18.98 -7.59 35.29
N VAL A 120 -19.77 -6.52 35.20
CA VAL A 120 -19.94 -5.75 33.96
C VAL A 120 -18.79 -4.78 33.83
N PHE A 121 -18.02 -4.92 32.76
CA PHE A 121 -17.04 -3.91 32.35
C PHE A 121 -17.67 -2.93 31.37
N ASP A 122 -17.69 -1.64 31.73
CA ASP A 122 -18.04 -0.59 30.80
C ASP A 122 -16.82 -0.25 29.92
N LEU A 123 -16.86 -0.75 28.68
CA LEU A 123 -15.79 -0.54 27.70
C LEU A 123 -15.70 0.93 27.22
N THR A 124 -16.70 1.77 27.53
CA THR A 124 -16.68 3.19 27.16
C THR A 124 -15.90 4.05 28.16
N GLN A 125 -15.70 3.59 29.39
CA GLN A 125 -14.97 4.32 30.44
C GLN A 125 -13.50 4.59 30.13
N ARG A 126 -12.92 3.93 29.11
CA ARG A 126 -11.53 4.11 28.69
C ARG A 126 -11.36 4.48 27.22
N ALA A 127 -12.45 4.83 26.52
CA ALA A 127 -12.42 5.20 25.11
C ALA A 127 -11.69 6.53 24.83
N ALA A 128 -11.47 7.37 25.86
CA ALA A 128 -10.76 8.64 25.75
C ALA A 128 -9.24 8.56 26.01
N ALA A 129 -8.69 7.37 26.26
CA ALA A 129 -7.28 7.16 26.61
C ALA A 129 -6.44 6.55 25.46
N ILE A 130 -6.98 6.52 24.23
CA ILE A 130 -6.34 6.01 23.01
C ILE A 130 -6.45 7.07 21.92
#